data_AF-A0AAQ3TYR0-F1
#
_entry.id   AF-A0AAQ3TYR0-F1
#
_cell.length_a   1.000
_cell.length_b   1.000
_cell.length_c   1.000
_cell.angle_alpha   90.00
_cell.angle_beta   90.00
_cell.angle_gamma   90.00
#
_symmetry.space_group_name_H-M   'P 1'
#
loop_
_entity.id
_entity.type
_entity.pdbx_description
1 polymer ?
#
loop_
_entity_poly.entity_id
_entity_poly.type
_entity_poly.pdbx_seq_one_letter_code
_entity_poly.pdbx_strand_id
1 'polypeptide(L)' 'MADPANGNPSADDVQEQERRREEEAKAAEERRLKEVHDKEVEDRRRADLDNSVAHTAPAEPFLNTQGETPLSFFLHP' A
#
# COMPACT_ATOMS: atom_id res chain seq x y z
N MET A 1 19.21 5.66 60.38
CA MET A 1 20.16 4.76 59.67
C MET A 1 19.59 4.56 58.27
N ALA A 2 20.26 5.07 57.23
CA ALA A 2 20.03 4.66 55.83
C ALA A 2 20.70 3.28 55.63
N ASP A 3 20.20 2.33 54.84
CA ASP A 3 19.80 2.45 53.42
C ASP A 3 18.56 1.60 53.07
N PRO A 4 17.65 2.10 52.20
CA PRO A 4 16.53 1.34 51.65
C PRO A 4 16.97 0.52 50.43
N ALA A 5 16.53 -0.73 50.33
CA ALA A 5 16.51 -1.49 49.08
C ALA A 5 17.82 -1.50 48.25
N ASN A 6 18.89 -2.10 48.76
CA ASN A 6 19.97 -2.59 47.90
C ASN A 6 19.59 -3.99 47.34
N GLY A 7 18.46 -4.05 46.64
CA GLY A 7 17.97 -5.25 45.98
C GLY A 7 18.71 -5.45 44.68
N ASN A 8 19.85 -6.15 44.73
CA ASN A 8 20.53 -6.59 43.51
C ASN A 8 19.56 -7.52 42.76
N PRO A 9 19.21 -7.24 41.50
CA PRO A 9 18.28 -8.10 40.77
C PRO A 9 18.83 -9.52 40.73
N SER A 10 17.97 -10.51 41.01
CA SER A 10 18.32 -11.91 40.86
C SER A 10 18.68 -12.18 39.40
N ALA A 11 19.48 -13.22 39.15
CA ALA A 11 19.71 -13.71 37.80
C ALA A 11 18.37 -14.01 37.08
N ASP A 12 17.37 -14.47 37.82
CA ASP A 12 16.01 -14.73 37.32
C ASP A 12 15.29 -13.43 36.91
N ASP A 13 15.46 -12.33 37.66
CA ASP A 13 14.85 -11.03 37.34
C ASP A 13 15.45 -10.45 36.05
N VAL A 14 16.75 -10.65 35.84
CA VAL A 14 17.44 -10.21 34.63
C VAL A 14 16.98 -11.04 33.42
N GLN A 15 16.90 -12.36 33.56
CA GLN A 15 16.41 -13.24 32.50
C GLN A 15 14.95 -12.96 32.14
N GLU A 16 14.08 -12.69 33.11
CA GLU A 16 12.69 -12.34 32.84
C GLU A 16 12.60 -11.00 32.11
N GLN A 17 13.41 -10.00 32.48
CA GLN A 17 13.47 -8.73 31.75
C GLN A 17 13.95 -8.92 30.31
N GLU A 18 14.96 -9.75 30.08
CA GLU A 18 15.46 -10.05 28.72
C GLU A 18 14.40 -10.74 27.88
N ARG A 19 13.76 -11.79 28.41
CA ARG A 19 12.65 -12.47 27.70
C ARG A 19 11.52 -11.52 27.34
N ARG A 20 11.16 -10.62 28.27
CA ARG A 20 10.09 -9.64 28.04
C ARG A 20 10.44 -8.63 26.95
N ARG A 21 11.71 -8.18 26.91
CA ARG A 21 12.22 -7.31 25.84
C ARG A 21 12.24 -8.02 24.49
N GLU A 22 12.61 -9.30 24.46
CA GLU A 22 12.62 -10.10 23.25
C GLU A 22 11.19 -10.31 22.70
N GLU A 23 10.24 -10.65 23.56
CA GLU A 23 8.82 -10.78 23.20
C GLU A 23 8.25 -9.47 22.66
N GLU A 24 8.57 -8.34 23.30
CA GLU A 24 8.15 -7.02 22.84
C GLU A 24 8.76 -6.65 21.48
N ALA A 25 10.05 -6.91 21.29
CA ALA A 25 10.73 -6.67 20.02
C ALA A 25 10.12 -7.51 18.89
N LYS A 26 9.86 -8.79 19.15
CA LYS A 26 9.23 -9.70 18.20
C LYS A 26 7.81 -9.25 17.83
N ALA A 27 7.01 -8.85 18.82
CA ALA A 27 5.67 -8.33 18.58
C ALA A 27 5.68 -7.02 17.77
N ALA A 28 6.66 -6.15 18.01
CA ALA A 28 6.82 -4.92 17.23
C ALA A 28 7.22 -5.20 15.78
N GLU A 29 8.12 -6.16 15.55
CA GLU A 29 8.51 -6.60 14.22
C GLU A 29 7.33 -7.23 13.45
N GLU A 30 6.57 -8.11 14.10
CA GLU A 30 5.38 -8.72 13.51
C GLU A 30 4.34 -7.67 13.09
N ARG A 31 4.11 -6.65 13.92
CA ARG A 31 3.22 -5.53 13.58
C ARG A 31 3.72 -4.77 12.35
N ARG A 32 5.02 -4.49 12.26
CA ARG A 32 5.61 -3.81 11.10
C ARG A 32 5.48 -4.63 9.82
N LEU A 33 5.73 -5.94 9.90
CA LEU A 33 5.57 -6.85 8.77
C LEU A 33 4.12 -6.89 8.28
N LYS A 34 3.17 -6.93 9.22
CA LYS A 34 1.75 -6.88 8.88
C LYS A 34 1.36 -5.58 8.19
N GLU A 35 1.83 -4.43 8.69
CA GLU A 35 1.54 -3.12 8.08
C GLU A 35 2.07 -3.04 6.65
N VAL A 36 3.30 -3.53 6.40
CA VAL A 36 3.87 -3.58 5.04
C VAL A 36 3.03 -4.49 4.15
N HIS A 37 2.64 -5.67 4.63
CA HIS A 37 1.81 -6.60 3.87
C HIS A 37 0.44 -6.00 3.51
N ASP A 38 -0.24 -5.40 4.49
CA ASP A 38 -1.55 -4.78 4.29
C ASP A 38 -1.45 -3.64 3.26
N LYS A 39 -0.38 -2.85 3.31
CA LYS A 39 -0.11 -1.79 2.34
C LYS A 39 0.16 -2.34 0.94
N GLU A 40 0.97 -3.38 0.80
CA GLU A 40 1.22 -4.03 -0.51
C GLU A 40 -0.06 -4.60 -1.12
N VAL A 41 -0.94 -5.18 -0.29
CA VAL A 41 -2.24 -5.69 -0.73
C VAL A 41 -3.14 -4.55 -1.19
N GLU A 42 -3.18 -3.43 -0.47
CA GLU A 42 -3.95 -2.25 -0.86
C GLU A 42 -3.42 -1.62 -2.16
N ASP A 43 -2.11 -1.46 -2.31
CA ASP A 43 -1.47 -0.95 -3.52
C ASP A 43 -1.77 -1.84 -4.73
N ARG A 44 -1.72 -3.17 -4.56
CA ARG A 44 -2.09 -4.12 -5.62
C ARG A 44 -3.56 -4.00 -6.01
N ARG A 45 -4.45 -3.95 -5.03
CA ARG A 45 -5.89 -3.78 -5.28
C ARG A 45 -6.18 -2.47 -6.00
N ARG A 46 -5.47 -1.40 -5.65
CA ARG A 46 -5.58 -0.10 -6.31
C ARG A 46 -5.09 -0.16 -7.76
N ALA A 47 -3.94 -0.80 -8.02
CA ALA A 47 -3.44 -0.99 -9.37
C ALA A 47 -4.39 -1.82 -10.24
N ASP A 48 -5.01 -2.87 -9.67
CA ASP A 48 -6.00 -3.69 -10.37
C ASP A 48 -7.26 -2.88 -10.73
N LEU A 49 -7.72 -2.01 -9.81
CA LEU A 49 -8.82 -1.09 -10.07
C LEU A 49 -8.46 -0.05 -11.14
N ASP A 50 -7.29 0.59 -11.05
CA ASP A 50 -6.85 1.59 -12.02
C ASP A 50 -6.72 0.97 -13.42
N ASN A 51 -6.24 -0.27 -13.51
CA ASN A 51 -6.15 -1.00 -14.78
C ASN A 51 -7.54 -1.39 -15.32
N SER A 52 -8.45 -1.82 -14.43
CA SER A 52 -9.84 -2.10 -14.79
C SER A 52 -10.58 -0.83 -15.28
N VAL A 53 -10.34 0.33 -14.67
CA VAL A 53 -10.89 1.62 -15.09
C VAL A 53 -10.29 2.05 -16.44
N ALA A 54 -8.99 1.85 -16.67
CA ALA A 54 -8.35 2.16 -17.95
C ALA A 54 -8.87 1.28 -19.11
N HIS A 55 -9.32 0.05 -18.82
CA HIS A 55 -9.93 -0.84 -19.81
C HIS A 55 -11.45 -0.70 -19.95
N THR A 56 -12.11 -0.01 -19.01
CA THR A 56 -13.55 0.27 -19.06
C THR A 56 -13.87 1.72 -19.44
N ALA A 57 -12.86 2.60 -19.50
CA ALA A 57 -12.99 3.87 -20.18
C ALA A 57 -13.45 3.60 -21.62
N PRO A 58 -14.64 4.08 -22.03
CA PRO A 58 -15.01 3.99 -23.44
C PRO A 58 -13.91 4.70 -24.22
N ALA A 59 -13.30 4.00 -25.17
CA ALA A 59 -12.62 4.67 -26.27
C ALA A 59 -13.62 5.70 -26.77
N GLU A 60 -13.37 6.98 -26.51
CA GLU A 60 -14.29 8.03 -26.93
C GLU A 60 -14.58 7.79 -28.41
N PRO A 61 -15.85 7.65 -28.82
CA PRO A 61 -16.14 7.66 -30.23
C PRO A 61 -15.79 9.07 -30.68
N PHE A 62 -14.65 9.22 -31.36
CA PHE A 62 -14.45 10.34 -32.28
C PHE A 62 -15.53 10.23 -33.37
N LEU A 63 -16.74 10.68 -33.04
CA LEU A 63 -17.83 10.88 -33.99
C LEU A 63 -18.08 12.38 -34.09
N ASN A 64 -17.21 12.98 -34.91
CA ASN A 64 -17.58 13.76 -36.08
C ASN A 64 -18.81 14.68 -35.91
N THR A 65 -18.56 15.92 -35.49
CA THR A 65 -19.50 17.01 -35.75
C THR A 65 -19.17 17.63 -37.11
N GLN A 66 -20.00 17.23 -38.07
CA GLN A 66 -20.29 17.85 -39.35
C GLN A 66 -19.71 19.26 -39.57
N GLY A 67 -18.89 19.39 -40.61
CA GLY A 67 -18.43 20.68 -41.14
C GLY A 67 -17.81 20.63 -42.53
N GLU A 68 -17.27 19.49 -42.98
CA GLU A 68 -16.62 19.42 -44.29
C GLU A 68 -17.11 18.20 -45.08
N THR A 69 -18.07 18.45 -45.98
CA THR A 69 -18.48 17.51 -47.01
C THR A 69 -17.32 17.23 -47.97
N PRO A 70 -17.01 15.98 -48.35
CA PRO A 70 -16.14 15.72 -49.49
C PRO A 70 -16.99 15.81 -50.76
N LEU A 71 -17.07 16.99 -51.38
CA LEU A 71 -17.71 17.17 -52.68
C LEU A 71 -16.78 17.91 -53.64
N SER A 72 -15.85 17.17 -54.23
CA SER A 72 -15.37 17.47 -55.59
C SER A 72 -14.80 16.21 -56.25
N PHE A 73 -15.67 15.22 -56.48
CA PHE A 73 -15.56 14.36 -57.64
C PHE A 73 -16.79 14.62 -58.51
N PHE A 74 -16.72 15.66 -59.34
CA PHE A 74 -17.57 15.79 -60.52
C PHE A 74 -16.69 16.10 -61.73
N LEU A 75 -17.00 15.32 -62.77
CA LEU A 75 -16.43 15.16 -64.11
C LEU A 75 -16.05 16.44 -64.90
N HIS A 76 -15.15 16.20 -65.87
CA HIS A 76 -14.77 16.93 -67.08
C HIS A 76 -15.79 17.91 -67.71
N PRO A 77 -15.29 18.89 -68.50
CA PRO A 77 -15.15 18.69 -69.95
C PRO A 77 -13.69 18.53 -70.44
#